data_AF-Q2LR61-F1
#
_entry.id   AF-Q2LR61-F1
#
_cell.length_a   1.000
_cell.length_b   1.000
_cell.length_c   1.000
_cell.angle_alpha   90.00
_cell.angle_beta   90.00
_cell.angle_gamma   90.00
#
_symmetry.space_group_name_H-M   'P 1'
#
loop_
_entity.id
_entity.type
_entity.pdbx_description
1 polymer ?
#
loop_
_entity_poly.entity_id
_entity_poly.type
_entity_poly.pdbx_seq_one_letter_code
_entity_poly.pdbx_strand_id
1 'polypeptide(L)'
;MDRFISDEQWRRLAEWITFHMGLHMPRERLPDLKRRLLSAAREFHFDSIEPFVSWLLSTKLTQRQIETLASHLTVGETYFFRETASLEALEKYILPELIESRRSTRSLRVWSAGCATGEEPYTIAIMLSRLIPDISKWQVTLLATDINARSLERASQGIYREWSFRGDFQWLKDQYFTRTLDGRYRISEKIRKMVTFNYLNLATDTYPSLYNNTNAMDIIFCRNVLMYLEPSLAKRVVGRFYRALIDEGWVLPSVTEGFHLLFTRFVAVTFPGVTLYQKRMDQRGTLEIYHHSRRNSKNDAAVKGQTELGEWASLSTAEPLPSDSIPERKTEPSRMAPSVSEFPPSAAMKEIGEEALHESALRLFKEGRYSECEQILTSLLEQYPESFHGQALMARLHADQGRLPEAQEWCEKAISNNKLDAGCHYLLAVIFIEQRRFGDAEQSLHHALYLDPDFVLAHFTLGNLVREEGRKTLSSKHFEHALLLLQNYQPEEILPESDGVTAGRLKDIILMADLGRSNAPGA
;
A
#
# COMPACT_ATOMS: atom_id res chain seq x y z
N MET A 1 -25.66 -2.14 -27.08
CA MET A 1 -26.33 -0.83 -26.92
C MET A 1 -26.32 -0.49 -25.45
N ASP A 2 -25.42 0.41 -25.06
CA ASP A 2 -25.17 0.75 -23.66
C ASP A 2 -26.26 1.74 -23.21
N ARG A 3 -27.31 1.25 -22.55
CA ARG A 3 -28.33 2.12 -21.97
C ARG A 3 -27.72 2.81 -20.74
N PHE A 4 -27.80 4.13 -20.75
CA PHE A 4 -27.19 5.02 -19.75
C PHE A 4 -27.81 4.78 -18.36
N ILE A 5 -26.99 4.61 -17.33
CA ILE A 5 -27.45 4.77 -15.93
C ILE A 5 -27.75 6.26 -15.73
N SER A 6 -28.99 6.59 -15.36
CA SER A 6 -29.37 7.97 -15.03
C SER A 6 -28.69 8.44 -13.74
N ASP A 7 -28.54 9.75 -13.57
CA ASP A 7 -27.94 10.35 -12.36
C ASP A 7 -28.65 9.91 -11.08
N GLU A 8 -29.98 9.76 -11.12
CA GLU A 8 -30.76 9.30 -9.98
C GLU A 8 -30.54 7.80 -9.69
N GLN A 9 -30.47 6.96 -10.73
CA GLN A 9 -30.10 5.55 -10.55
C GLN A 9 -28.68 5.40 -10.00
N TRP A 10 -27.75 6.24 -10.44
CA TRP A 10 -26.38 6.27 -9.91
C TRP A 10 -26.37 6.61 -8.43
N ARG A 11 -27.02 7.70 -8.03
CA ARG A 11 -27.09 8.14 -6.62
C ARG A 11 -27.63 7.02 -5.73
N ARG A 12 -28.75 6.42 -6.14
CA ARG A 12 -29.37 5.28 -5.42
C ARG A 12 -28.45 4.06 -5.37
N LEU A 13 -27.73 3.77 -6.45
CA LEU A 13 -26.79 2.65 -6.49
C LEU A 13 -25.58 2.88 -5.58
N ALA A 14 -25.02 4.09 -5.57
CA ALA A 14 -23.94 4.46 -4.67
C ALA A 14 -24.37 4.31 -3.21
N GLU A 15 -25.54 4.85 -2.84
CA GLU A 15 -26.13 4.70 -1.51
C GLU A 15 -26.35 3.22 -1.14
N TRP A 16 -26.86 2.42 -2.09
CA TRP A 16 -27.07 0.99 -1.90
C TRP A 16 -25.75 0.25 -1.65
N ILE A 17 -24.71 0.53 -2.44
CA ILE A 17 -23.37 -0.08 -2.29
C ILE A 17 -22.77 0.32 -0.93
N THR A 18 -22.86 1.58 -0.56
CA THR A 18 -22.40 2.06 0.75
C THR A 18 -23.16 1.37 1.88
N PHE A 19 -24.48 1.21 1.77
CA PHE A 19 -25.29 0.56 2.80
C PHE A 19 -24.93 -0.92 3.00
N HIS A 20 -24.80 -1.68 1.90
CA HIS A 20 -24.57 -3.12 1.97
C HIS A 20 -23.10 -3.51 2.14
N MET A 21 -22.17 -2.70 1.65
CA MET A 21 -20.75 -3.08 1.52
C MET A 21 -19.81 -2.05 2.17
N GLY A 22 -20.34 -0.89 2.56
CA GLY A 22 -19.56 0.19 3.16
C GLY A 22 -18.70 1.00 2.21
N LEU A 23 -18.66 0.64 0.93
CA LEU A 23 -17.77 1.27 -0.04
C LEU A 23 -18.24 2.68 -0.41
N HIS A 24 -17.31 3.62 -0.44
CA HIS A 24 -17.51 4.97 -0.95
C HIS A 24 -17.41 4.96 -2.48
N MET A 25 -18.47 5.41 -3.15
CA MET A 25 -18.57 5.44 -4.60
C MET A 25 -18.73 6.88 -5.10
N PRO A 26 -17.62 7.66 -5.15
CA PRO A 26 -17.64 9.01 -5.69
C PRO A 26 -17.83 8.97 -7.21
N ARG A 27 -18.39 10.03 -7.80
CA ARG A 27 -18.83 10.06 -9.20
C ARG A 27 -17.66 9.90 -10.18
N GLU A 28 -16.47 10.30 -9.76
CA GLU A 28 -15.21 10.18 -10.49
C GLU A 28 -14.82 8.70 -10.71
N ARG A 29 -15.28 7.79 -9.83
CA ARG A 29 -15.08 6.35 -9.96
C ARG A 29 -16.15 5.64 -10.80
N LEU A 30 -17.11 6.39 -11.35
CA LEU A 30 -18.19 5.82 -12.19
C LEU A 30 -17.66 4.98 -13.37
N PRO A 31 -16.61 5.37 -14.12
CA PRO A 31 -16.11 4.54 -15.22
C PRO A 31 -15.62 3.16 -14.77
N ASP A 32 -14.83 3.09 -13.69
CA ASP A 32 -14.35 1.83 -13.12
C ASP A 32 -15.51 0.99 -12.56
N LEU A 33 -16.43 1.65 -11.85
CA LEU A 33 -17.61 0.97 -11.30
C LEU A 33 -18.50 0.40 -12.42
N LYS A 34 -18.72 1.11 -13.53
CA LYS A 34 -19.47 0.59 -14.69
C LYS A 34 -18.85 -0.70 -15.23
N ARG A 35 -17.53 -0.74 -15.39
CA ARG A 35 -16.81 -1.94 -15.85
C ARG A 35 -16.99 -3.11 -14.89
N ARG A 36 -16.86 -2.86 -13.58
CA ARG A 36 -17.04 -3.90 -12.55
C ARG A 36 -18.49 -4.37 -12.44
N LEU A 37 -19.45 -3.46 -12.59
CA LEU A 37 -20.88 -3.79 -12.64
C LEU A 37 -21.25 -4.58 -13.88
N LEU A 38 -20.63 -4.32 -15.04
CA LEU A 38 -20.79 -5.15 -16.24
C LEU A 38 -20.28 -6.57 -16.00
N SER A 39 -19.11 -6.70 -15.37
CA SER A 39 -18.55 -8.01 -15.01
C SER A 39 -19.47 -8.77 -14.05
N ALA A 40 -19.98 -8.08 -13.03
CA ALA A 40 -20.97 -8.64 -12.12
C ALA A 40 -22.26 -9.03 -12.86
N ALA A 41 -22.84 -8.14 -13.66
CA ALA A 41 -24.08 -8.36 -14.40
C ALA A 41 -24.07 -9.70 -15.17
N ARG A 42 -22.96 -9.99 -15.88
CA ARG A 42 -22.80 -11.24 -16.63
C ARG A 42 -22.89 -12.49 -15.73
N GLU A 43 -22.28 -12.44 -14.56
CA GLU A 43 -22.34 -13.56 -13.61
C GLU A 43 -23.73 -13.72 -12.99
N PHE A 44 -24.46 -12.62 -12.82
CA PHE A 44 -25.88 -12.63 -12.44
C PHE A 44 -26.82 -12.92 -13.62
N HIS A 45 -26.29 -13.28 -14.80
CA HIS A 45 -27.05 -13.59 -16.02
C HIS A 45 -27.85 -12.42 -16.60
N PHE A 46 -27.32 -11.19 -16.47
CA PHE A 46 -27.82 -10.00 -17.14
C PHE A 46 -26.91 -9.59 -18.30
N ASP A 47 -27.51 -9.29 -19.46
CA ASP A 47 -26.79 -8.89 -20.68
C ASP A 47 -26.42 -7.40 -20.73
N SER A 48 -26.93 -6.59 -19.79
CA SER A 48 -26.68 -5.15 -19.73
C SER A 48 -26.77 -4.59 -18.31
N ILE A 49 -26.14 -3.43 -18.09
CA ILE A 49 -26.03 -2.79 -16.77
C ILE A 49 -27.39 -2.30 -16.25
N GLU A 50 -28.19 -1.68 -17.11
CA GLU A 50 -29.42 -0.99 -16.68
C GLU A 50 -30.46 -1.94 -16.04
N PRO A 51 -30.80 -3.10 -16.63
CA PRO A 51 -31.64 -4.11 -15.97
C PRO A 51 -31.02 -4.66 -14.70
N PHE A 52 -29.69 -4.87 -14.69
CA PHE A 52 -28.98 -5.37 -13.51
C PHE A 52 -29.06 -4.37 -12.34
N VAL A 53 -28.79 -3.08 -12.58
CA VAL A 53 -28.90 -2.02 -11.57
C VAL A 53 -30.34 -1.87 -11.09
N SER A 54 -31.31 -1.91 -12.00
CA SER A 54 -32.73 -1.85 -11.64
C SER A 54 -33.14 -3.02 -10.74
N TRP A 55 -32.61 -4.22 -11.02
CA TRP A 55 -32.81 -5.41 -10.20
C TRP A 55 -32.14 -5.27 -8.82
N LEU A 56 -30.88 -4.82 -8.75
CA LEU A 56 -30.17 -4.57 -7.49
C LEU A 56 -30.94 -3.60 -6.59
N LEU A 57 -31.49 -2.53 -7.16
CA LEU A 57 -32.21 -1.48 -6.44
C LEU A 57 -33.64 -1.88 -6.01
N SER A 58 -34.21 -2.94 -6.58
CA SER A 58 -35.59 -3.39 -6.31
C SER A 58 -35.66 -4.72 -5.56
N THR A 59 -34.56 -5.45 -5.45
CA THR A 59 -34.52 -6.80 -4.89
C THR A 59 -33.76 -6.84 -3.56
N LYS A 60 -34.31 -7.55 -2.58
CA LYS A 60 -33.56 -7.90 -1.37
C LYS A 60 -32.59 -9.04 -1.69
N LEU A 61 -31.30 -8.73 -1.76
CA LEU A 61 -30.28 -9.73 -2.04
C LEU A 61 -30.04 -10.68 -0.86
N THR A 62 -29.71 -11.91 -1.19
CA THR A 62 -29.13 -12.88 -0.25
C THR A 62 -27.67 -12.53 0.06
N GLN A 63 -27.16 -13.04 1.17
CA GLN A 63 -25.76 -12.84 1.57
C GLN A 63 -24.77 -13.30 0.48
N ARG A 64 -25.02 -14.46 -0.13
CA ARG A 64 -24.19 -14.98 -1.23
C ARG A 64 -24.15 -14.05 -2.45
N GLN A 65 -25.28 -13.39 -2.77
CA GLN A 65 -25.31 -12.43 -3.87
C GLN A 65 -24.53 -11.15 -3.52
N ILE A 66 -24.58 -10.69 -2.27
CA ILE A 66 -23.74 -9.58 -1.81
C ILE A 66 -22.26 -9.95 -1.91
N GLU A 67 -21.88 -11.17 -1.51
CA GLU A 67 -20.51 -11.70 -1.64
C GLU A 67 -20.03 -11.80 -3.09
N THR A 68 -20.89 -12.28 -3.99
CA THR A 68 -20.59 -12.29 -5.43
C THR A 68 -20.35 -10.88 -5.94
N LEU A 69 -21.20 -9.91 -5.57
CA LEU A 69 -21.02 -8.52 -5.97
C LEU A 69 -19.73 -7.92 -5.38
N ALA A 70 -19.43 -8.18 -4.10
CA ALA A 70 -18.18 -7.79 -3.45
C ALA A 70 -16.94 -8.31 -4.18
N SER A 71 -17.02 -9.52 -4.72
CA SER A 71 -15.94 -10.13 -5.49
C SER A 71 -15.56 -9.36 -6.75
N HIS A 72 -16.49 -8.56 -7.31
CA HIS A 72 -16.23 -7.69 -8.47
C HIS A 72 -15.91 -6.25 -8.09
N LEU A 73 -16.56 -5.73 -7.03
CA LEU A 73 -16.48 -4.31 -6.69
C LEU A 73 -15.27 -3.95 -5.81
N THR A 74 -14.68 -4.92 -5.12
CA THR A 74 -13.51 -4.69 -4.26
C THR A 74 -12.21 -4.63 -5.05
N VAL A 75 -11.22 -3.91 -4.51
CA VAL A 75 -9.83 -3.91 -4.98
C VAL A 75 -9.03 -4.79 -4.04
N GLY A 76 -8.41 -5.85 -4.57
CA GLY A 76 -7.71 -6.87 -3.78
C GLY A 76 -6.20 -6.90 -4.02
N GLU A 77 -5.58 -5.76 -4.34
CA GLU A 77 -4.14 -5.71 -4.57
C GLU A 77 -3.37 -5.87 -3.26
N THR A 78 -2.55 -6.90 -3.17
CA THR A 78 -1.69 -7.19 -2.03
C THR A 78 -0.47 -8.01 -2.48
N TYR A 79 0.58 -8.00 -1.67
CA TYR A 79 1.83 -8.73 -1.91
C TYR A 79 2.54 -8.97 -0.58
N PHE A 80 3.42 -9.97 -0.55
CA PHE A 80 4.17 -10.33 0.65
C PHE A 80 5.07 -9.16 1.10
N PHE A 81 5.12 -8.93 2.41
CA PHE A 81 5.96 -7.90 3.03
C PHE A 81 5.70 -6.46 2.52
N ARG A 82 4.45 -6.15 2.13
CA ARG A 82 4.00 -4.80 1.79
C ARG A 82 4.24 -3.80 2.94
N GLU A 83 4.59 -2.55 2.60
CA GLU A 83 5.03 -1.44 3.49
C GLU A 83 6.00 -1.89 4.60
N THR A 84 7.25 -2.07 4.21
CA THR A 84 8.33 -2.59 5.06
C THR A 84 8.53 -1.79 6.35
N ALA A 85 8.39 -0.45 6.33
CA ALA A 85 8.54 0.38 7.53
C ALA A 85 7.58 -0.05 8.67
N SER A 86 6.31 -0.33 8.35
CA SER A 86 5.32 -0.84 9.32
C SER A 86 5.72 -2.20 9.90
N LEU A 87 6.24 -3.09 9.05
CA LEU A 87 6.66 -4.43 9.45
C LEU A 87 7.97 -4.41 10.24
N GLU A 88 8.90 -3.52 9.91
CA GLU A 88 10.13 -3.31 10.67
C GLU A 88 9.83 -2.79 12.07
N ALA A 89 8.91 -1.82 12.18
CA ALA A 89 8.47 -1.31 13.49
C ALA A 89 7.83 -2.44 14.33
N LEU A 90 7.03 -3.27 13.67
CA LEU A 90 6.42 -4.45 14.28
C LEU A 90 7.49 -5.44 14.78
N GLU A 91 8.47 -5.79 13.95
CA GLU A 91 9.48 -6.82 14.26
C GLU A 91 10.52 -6.35 15.29
N LYS A 92 11.00 -5.11 15.17
CA LYS A 92 12.08 -4.59 16.02
C LYS A 92 11.60 -4.11 17.39
N TYR A 93 10.34 -3.66 17.49
CA TYR A 93 9.87 -2.98 18.69
C TYR A 93 8.60 -3.59 19.28
N ILE A 94 7.53 -3.73 18.49
CA ILE A 94 6.20 -4.08 19.03
C ILE A 94 6.12 -5.56 19.41
N LEU A 95 6.44 -6.48 18.49
CA LEU A 95 6.34 -7.92 18.73
C LEU A 95 7.27 -8.39 19.85
N PRO A 96 8.55 -7.98 19.94
CA PRO A 96 9.42 -8.39 21.05
C PRO A 96 8.86 -8.02 22.42
N GLU A 97 8.40 -6.77 22.62
CA GLU A 97 7.80 -6.33 23.89
C GLU A 97 6.51 -7.11 24.19
N LEU A 98 5.66 -7.28 23.19
CA LEU A 98 4.39 -7.98 23.34
C LEU A 98 4.60 -9.47 23.67
N ILE A 99 5.50 -10.14 22.96
CA ILE A 99 5.89 -11.54 23.22
C ILE A 99 6.41 -11.65 24.65
N GLU A 100 7.31 -10.77 25.09
CA GLU A 100 7.84 -10.83 26.45
C GLU A 100 6.75 -10.66 27.50
N SER A 101 5.88 -9.64 27.33
CA SER A 101 4.76 -9.39 28.24
C SER A 101 3.76 -10.57 28.30
N ARG A 102 3.71 -11.39 27.24
CA ARG A 102 2.81 -12.54 27.12
C ARG A 102 3.45 -13.86 27.51
N ARG A 103 4.75 -13.92 27.84
CA ARG A 103 5.47 -15.18 28.15
C ARG A 103 4.80 -16.06 29.20
N SER A 104 4.14 -15.45 30.19
CA SER A 104 3.43 -16.16 31.26
C SER A 104 2.14 -16.85 30.76
N THR A 105 1.38 -16.15 29.91
CA THR A 105 0.10 -16.64 29.34
C THR A 105 0.28 -17.46 28.07
N ARG A 106 1.36 -17.22 27.32
CA ARG A 106 1.67 -17.77 25.99
C ARG A 106 0.50 -17.65 25.02
N SER A 107 -0.26 -16.56 25.07
CA SER A 107 -1.36 -16.29 24.18
C SER A 107 -1.14 -14.99 23.42
N LEU A 108 -1.46 -14.99 22.13
CA LEU A 108 -1.34 -13.82 21.28
C LEU A 108 -2.48 -13.83 20.26
N ARG A 109 -3.18 -12.71 20.10
CA ARG A 109 -4.32 -12.56 19.22
C ARG A 109 -4.09 -11.42 18.24
N VAL A 110 -3.99 -11.78 16.96
CA VAL A 110 -3.71 -10.87 15.86
C VAL A 110 -4.83 -10.97 14.84
N TRP A 111 -5.24 -9.83 14.29
CA TRP A 111 -6.27 -9.74 13.28
C TRP A 111 -5.81 -8.93 12.07
N SER A 112 -5.77 -9.56 10.89
CA SER A 112 -5.67 -8.88 9.58
C SER A 112 -7.07 -8.62 9.03
N ALA A 113 -7.50 -7.36 9.08
CA ALA A 113 -8.84 -6.89 8.69
C ALA A 113 -8.80 -6.28 7.28
N GLY A 114 -9.34 -7.02 6.30
CA GLY A 114 -9.22 -6.75 4.86
C GLY A 114 -7.99 -7.43 4.27
N CYS A 115 -7.88 -8.75 4.46
CA CYS A 115 -6.66 -9.51 4.16
C CYS A 115 -6.43 -9.83 2.69
N ALA A 116 -7.38 -9.50 1.80
CA ALA A 116 -7.35 -9.81 0.38
C ALA A 116 -6.98 -11.29 0.13
N THR A 117 -5.98 -11.56 -0.72
CA THR A 117 -5.55 -12.92 -1.10
C THR A 117 -4.57 -13.58 -0.13
N GLY A 118 -4.40 -13.03 1.09
CA GLY A 118 -3.73 -13.69 2.20
C GLY A 118 -2.24 -13.43 2.36
N GLU A 119 -1.64 -12.62 1.50
CA GLU A 119 -0.22 -12.26 1.61
C GLU A 119 0.12 -11.60 2.96
N GLU A 120 -0.70 -10.64 3.44
CA GLU A 120 -0.50 -9.97 4.73
C GLU A 120 -0.54 -10.94 5.93
N PRO A 121 -1.61 -11.73 6.15
CA PRO A 121 -1.63 -12.63 7.30
C PRO A 121 -0.55 -13.71 7.22
N TYR A 122 -0.14 -14.16 6.04
CA TYR A 122 0.99 -15.09 5.96
C TYR A 122 2.35 -14.43 6.22
N THR A 123 2.57 -13.17 5.81
CA THR A 123 3.73 -12.39 6.25
C THR A 123 3.79 -12.32 7.78
N ILE A 124 2.67 -12.01 8.43
CA ILE A 124 2.59 -11.95 9.90
C ILE A 124 2.87 -13.33 10.52
N ALA A 125 2.29 -14.41 9.97
CA ALA A 125 2.54 -15.77 10.46
C ALA A 125 4.02 -16.15 10.40
N ILE A 126 4.71 -15.79 9.30
CA ILE A 126 6.14 -16.02 9.13
C ILE A 126 6.93 -15.24 10.18
N MET A 127 6.65 -13.95 10.38
CA MET A 127 7.32 -13.12 11.39
C MET A 127 7.15 -13.70 12.80
N LEU A 128 5.92 -14.07 13.17
CA LEU A 128 5.65 -14.70 14.47
C LEU A 128 6.43 -16.02 14.63
N SER A 129 6.47 -16.85 13.59
CA SER A 129 7.20 -18.12 13.63
C SER A 129 8.72 -17.97 13.79
N ARG A 130 9.28 -16.82 13.35
CA ARG A 130 10.70 -16.47 13.49
C ARG A 130 11.00 -15.90 14.88
N LEU A 131 10.15 -15.02 15.37
CA LEU A 131 10.35 -14.29 16.64
C LEU A 131 9.98 -15.11 17.89
N ILE A 132 9.18 -16.17 17.73
CA ILE A 132 8.78 -17.05 18.82
C ILE A 132 9.36 -18.46 18.57
N PRO A 133 10.57 -18.78 19.04
CA PRO A 133 11.21 -20.08 18.79
C PRO A 133 10.37 -21.27 19.27
N ASP A 134 9.61 -21.08 20.36
CA ASP A 134 8.74 -22.08 20.97
C ASP A 134 7.25 -21.90 20.62
N ILE A 135 6.93 -21.34 19.46
CA ILE A 135 5.55 -20.99 19.04
C ILE A 135 4.55 -22.15 19.13
N SER A 136 5.00 -23.40 19.05
CA SER A 136 4.14 -24.57 19.24
C SER A 136 3.56 -24.70 20.66
N LYS A 137 4.16 -24.01 21.65
CA LYS A 137 3.68 -23.89 23.03
C LYS A 137 2.77 -22.69 23.25
N TRP A 138 2.54 -21.89 22.22
CA TRP A 138 1.71 -20.68 22.27
C TRP A 138 0.33 -20.93 21.68
N GLN A 139 -0.67 -20.31 22.29
CA GLN A 139 -1.99 -20.15 21.70
C GLN A 139 -2.01 -18.88 20.85
N VAL A 140 -1.53 -19.00 19.61
CA VAL A 140 -1.57 -17.91 18.63
C VAL A 140 -2.89 -17.97 17.86
N THR A 141 -3.69 -16.91 17.98
CA THR A 141 -4.82 -16.66 17.09
C THR A 141 -4.38 -15.66 16.04
N LEU A 142 -4.36 -16.06 14.77
CA LEU A 142 -4.15 -15.15 13.65
C LEU A 142 -5.37 -15.20 12.73
N LEU A 143 -6.31 -14.29 13.01
CA LEU A 143 -7.55 -14.15 12.28
C LEU A 143 -7.30 -13.28 11.04
N ALA A 144 -7.75 -13.71 9.88
CA ALA A 144 -7.72 -12.95 8.65
C ALA A 144 -9.14 -12.85 8.10
N THR A 145 -9.63 -11.62 7.88
CA THR A 145 -11.00 -11.42 7.39
C THR A 145 -11.06 -10.54 6.16
N ASP A 146 -12.01 -10.82 5.29
CA ASP A 146 -12.30 -9.99 4.13
C ASP A 146 -13.80 -10.06 3.75
N ILE A 147 -14.28 -9.07 3.01
CA ILE A 147 -15.62 -9.07 2.40
C ILE A 147 -15.63 -9.82 1.06
N ASN A 148 -14.47 -10.04 0.44
CA ASN A 148 -14.35 -10.75 -0.82
C ASN A 148 -14.12 -12.26 -0.58
N ALA A 149 -15.20 -13.04 -0.71
CA ALA A 149 -15.18 -14.48 -0.51
C ALA A 149 -14.22 -15.22 -1.47
N ARG A 150 -14.03 -14.75 -2.70
CA ARG A 150 -13.07 -15.35 -3.65
C ARG A 150 -11.63 -15.09 -3.24
N SER A 151 -11.34 -13.89 -2.72
CA SER A 151 -10.02 -13.58 -2.18
C SER A 151 -9.69 -14.48 -0.99
N LEU A 152 -10.65 -14.70 -0.08
CA LEU A 152 -10.51 -15.64 1.03
C LEU A 152 -10.30 -17.08 0.59
N GLU A 153 -11.03 -17.53 -0.43
CA GLU A 153 -10.83 -18.87 -1.01
C GLU A 153 -9.40 -19.02 -1.52
N ARG A 154 -8.91 -18.06 -2.30
CA ARG A 154 -7.51 -18.04 -2.79
C ARG A 154 -6.50 -17.99 -1.65
N ALA A 155 -6.77 -17.19 -0.62
CA ALA A 155 -5.92 -17.09 0.57
C ALA A 155 -5.81 -18.43 1.31
N SER A 156 -6.92 -19.15 1.48
CA SER A 156 -6.95 -20.45 2.15
C SER A 156 -6.19 -21.55 1.38
N GLN A 157 -6.14 -21.44 0.04
CA GLN A 157 -5.33 -22.32 -0.79
C GLN A 157 -3.82 -22.07 -0.59
N GLY A 158 -3.42 -20.82 -0.34
CA GLY A 158 -2.04 -20.43 -0.11
C GLY A 158 -1.15 -20.65 -1.33
N ILE A 159 -1.67 -20.43 -2.53
CA ILE A 159 -0.95 -20.60 -3.81
C ILE A 159 -0.83 -19.25 -4.50
N TYR A 160 0.41 -18.84 -4.74
CA TYR A 160 0.79 -17.51 -5.18
C TYR A 160 1.53 -17.54 -6.51
N ARG A 161 1.46 -16.43 -7.24
CA ARG A 161 2.23 -16.22 -8.46
C ARG A 161 3.46 -15.38 -8.13
N GLU A 162 4.38 -15.30 -9.08
CA GLU A 162 5.60 -14.49 -8.96
C GLU A 162 5.30 -13.03 -8.55
N TRP A 163 4.22 -12.45 -9.10
CA TRP A 163 3.77 -11.09 -8.78
C TRP A 163 3.46 -10.82 -7.29
N SER A 164 3.17 -11.85 -6.50
CA SER A 164 2.95 -11.70 -5.05
C SER A 164 4.26 -11.41 -4.29
N PHE A 165 5.43 -11.51 -4.94
CA PHE A 165 6.76 -11.30 -4.37
C PHE A 165 7.43 -10.08 -5.04
N ARG A 166 7.19 -8.87 -4.53
CA ARG A 166 7.72 -7.62 -5.11
C ARG A 166 9.05 -7.22 -4.46
N GLY A 167 10.16 -7.65 -5.04
CA GLY A 167 11.51 -7.41 -4.52
C GLY A 167 12.31 -8.71 -4.38
N ASP A 168 13.52 -8.62 -3.82
CA ASP A 168 14.36 -9.80 -3.61
C ASP A 168 13.90 -10.61 -2.40
N PHE A 169 12.99 -11.55 -2.67
CA PHE A 169 12.42 -12.47 -1.70
C PHE A 169 12.78 -13.93 -2.01
N GLN A 170 13.95 -14.18 -2.59
CA GLN A 170 14.37 -15.56 -2.88
C GLN A 170 14.47 -16.39 -1.59
N TRP A 171 15.03 -15.80 -0.52
CA TRP A 171 15.10 -16.43 0.80
C TRP A 171 13.72 -16.84 1.34
N LEU A 172 12.68 -16.03 1.07
CA LEU A 172 11.32 -16.29 1.52
C LEU A 172 10.74 -17.49 0.79
N LYS A 173 10.92 -17.53 -0.54
CA LYS A 173 10.48 -18.64 -1.38
C LYS A 173 11.18 -19.94 -0.98
N ASP A 174 12.48 -19.91 -0.78
CA ASP A 174 13.29 -21.09 -0.45
C ASP A 174 12.92 -21.66 0.92
N GLN A 175 12.62 -20.82 1.91
CA GLN A 175 12.33 -21.27 3.28
C GLN A 175 10.86 -21.62 3.52
N TYR A 176 9.93 -20.90 2.88
CA TYR A 176 8.51 -20.97 3.25
C TYR A 176 7.59 -21.39 2.11
N PHE A 177 8.09 -21.61 0.89
CA PHE A 177 7.28 -22.01 -0.25
C PHE A 177 7.81 -23.26 -0.93
N THR A 178 6.91 -23.97 -1.61
CA THR A 178 7.26 -25.03 -2.56
C THR A 178 6.74 -24.67 -3.93
N ARG A 179 7.58 -24.80 -4.96
CA ARG A 179 7.17 -24.55 -6.34
C ARG A 179 6.27 -25.67 -6.83
N THR A 180 5.10 -25.33 -7.34
CA THR A 180 4.14 -26.29 -7.91
C THR A 180 4.50 -26.61 -9.36
N LEU A 181 3.94 -27.70 -9.90
CA LEU A 181 4.21 -28.16 -11.27
C LEU A 181 3.89 -27.11 -12.35
N ASP A 182 2.90 -26.26 -12.10
CA ASP A 182 2.49 -25.16 -12.97
C ASP A 182 3.26 -23.85 -12.71
N GLY A 183 4.37 -23.92 -11.97
CA GLY A 183 5.27 -22.80 -11.74
C GLY A 183 4.82 -21.78 -10.70
N ARG A 184 3.71 -22.03 -9.98
CA ARG A 184 3.26 -21.22 -8.84
C ARG A 184 3.99 -21.59 -7.55
N TYR A 185 3.75 -20.83 -6.49
CA TYR A 185 4.39 -21.03 -5.18
C TYR A 185 3.33 -21.33 -4.12
N ARG A 186 3.42 -22.51 -3.49
CA ARG A 186 2.53 -22.90 -2.40
C ARG A 186 3.22 -22.65 -1.06
N ILE A 187 2.58 -21.91 -0.17
CA ILE A 187 3.11 -21.66 1.17
C ILE A 187 3.15 -22.96 1.99
N SER A 188 4.17 -23.09 2.84
CA SER A 188 4.37 -24.26 3.69
C SER A 188 3.15 -24.53 4.57
N GLU A 189 2.80 -25.80 4.73
CA GLU A 189 1.63 -26.21 5.50
C GLU A 189 1.68 -25.75 6.96
N LYS A 190 2.89 -25.66 7.53
CA LYS A 190 3.13 -25.17 8.88
C LYS A 190 2.64 -23.73 9.05
N ILE A 191 3.04 -22.84 8.15
CA ILE A 191 2.61 -21.44 8.17
C ILE A 191 1.13 -21.33 7.78
N ARG A 192 0.70 -22.12 6.78
CA ARG A 192 -0.70 -22.12 6.31
C ARG A 192 -1.69 -22.35 7.46
N LYS A 193 -1.39 -23.33 8.32
CA LYS A 193 -2.21 -23.71 9.48
C LYS A 193 -2.24 -22.68 10.62
N MET A 194 -1.35 -21.68 10.61
CA MET A 194 -1.35 -20.62 11.63
C MET A 194 -2.47 -19.60 11.39
N VAL A 195 -2.93 -19.44 10.14
CA VAL A 195 -3.92 -18.43 9.76
C VAL A 195 -5.31 -19.03 9.68
N THR A 196 -6.29 -18.36 10.28
CA THR A 196 -7.71 -18.69 10.14
C THR A 196 -8.40 -17.62 9.29
N PHE A 197 -8.97 -18.02 8.15
CA PHE A 197 -9.66 -17.12 7.23
C PHE A 197 -11.18 -17.16 7.43
N ASN A 198 -11.80 -15.99 7.64
CA ASN A 198 -13.23 -15.86 7.82
C ASN A 198 -13.80 -14.71 6.99
N TYR A 199 -15.03 -14.84 6.53
CA TYR A 199 -15.77 -13.71 5.99
C TYR A 199 -16.10 -12.71 7.11
N LEU A 200 -15.89 -11.42 6.86
CA LEU A 200 -16.42 -10.34 7.69
C LEU A 200 -16.58 -9.08 6.86
N ASN A 201 -17.76 -8.49 6.90
CA ASN A 201 -18.01 -7.15 6.41
C ASN A 201 -17.81 -6.13 7.53
N LEU A 202 -16.69 -5.39 7.48
CA LEU A 202 -16.39 -4.31 8.44
C LEU A 202 -17.51 -3.25 8.51
N ALA A 203 -18.27 -3.07 7.44
CA ALA A 203 -19.36 -2.11 7.42
C ALA A 203 -20.54 -2.53 8.30
N THR A 204 -21.09 -3.70 7.99
CA THR A 204 -22.42 -4.12 8.45
C THR A 204 -22.39 -5.09 9.61
N ASP A 205 -21.34 -5.92 9.70
CA ASP A 205 -21.33 -7.02 10.65
C ASP A 205 -21.10 -6.52 12.08
N THR A 206 -21.52 -7.34 13.05
CA THR A 206 -21.36 -7.03 14.46
C THR A 206 -19.99 -7.51 14.96
N TYR A 207 -19.15 -6.56 15.36
CA TYR A 207 -17.86 -6.81 16.02
C TYR A 207 -17.49 -5.61 16.92
N PRO A 208 -16.64 -5.82 17.96
CA PRO A 208 -16.05 -7.09 18.38
C PRO A 208 -17.09 -8.12 18.87
N SER A 209 -16.84 -9.40 18.64
CA SER A 209 -17.68 -10.51 19.12
C SER A 209 -16.83 -11.76 19.36
N LEU A 210 -17.22 -12.54 20.38
CA LEU A 210 -16.65 -13.87 20.62
C LEU A 210 -16.97 -14.83 19.48
N TYR A 211 -18.13 -14.69 18.85
CA TYR A 211 -18.61 -15.61 17.80
C TYR A 211 -17.74 -15.58 16.54
N ASN A 212 -17.33 -14.38 16.10
CA ASN A 212 -16.42 -14.21 14.97
C ASN A 212 -14.96 -14.03 15.42
N ASN A 213 -14.66 -14.28 16.69
CA ASN A 213 -13.32 -14.24 17.26
C ASN A 213 -12.60 -12.89 17.10
N THR A 214 -13.33 -11.76 17.02
CA THR A 214 -12.79 -10.40 16.80
C THR A 214 -12.58 -9.61 18.08
N ASN A 215 -12.64 -10.25 19.25
CA ASN A 215 -12.48 -9.63 20.56
C ASN A 215 -11.07 -9.82 21.14
N ALA A 216 -10.71 -8.96 22.10
CA ALA A 216 -9.47 -9.03 22.87
C ALA A 216 -8.22 -9.25 21.99
N MET A 217 -8.11 -8.47 20.91
CA MET A 217 -6.96 -8.50 20.02
C MET A 217 -5.79 -7.78 20.67
N ASP A 218 -4.60 -8.36 20.59
CA ASP A 218 -3.35 -7.66 20.90
C ASP A 218 -2.95 -6.74 19.75
N ILE A 219 -3.17 -7.18 18.50
CA ILE A 219 -2.83 -6.40 17.30
C ILE A 219 -3.94 -6.50 16.24
N ILE A 220 -4.31 -5.38 15.64
CA ILE A 220 -5.19 -5.30 14.45
C ILE A 220 -4.42 -4.63 13.31
N PHE A 221 -4.33 -5.29 12.17
CA PHE A 221 -3.89 -4.72 10.90
C PHE A 221 -5.15 -4.35 10.10
N CYS A 222 -5.19 -3.14 9.55
CA CYS A 222 -6.23 -2.73 8.61
C CYS A 222 -5.62 -1.76 7.62
N ARG A 223 -4.95 -2.31 6.61
CA ARG A 223 -4.05 -1.57 5.72
C ARG A 223 -4.59 -1.58 4.30
N ASN A 224 -4.66 -0.40 3.68
CA ASN A 224 -5.20 -0.19 2.33
C ASN A 224 -6.67 -0.65 2.20
N VAL A 225 -7.48 -0.42 3.26
CA VAL A 225 -8.89 -0.81 3.34
C VAL A 225 -9.77 0.40 3.65
N LEU A 226 -9.40 1.19 4.67
CA LEU A 226 -10.24 2.29 5.15
C LEU A 226 -10.43 3.38 4.08
N MET A 227 -9.47 3.53 3.16
CA MET A 227 -9.52 4.45 2.02
C MET A 227 -10.68 4.19 1.04
N TYR A 228 -11.26 2.98 1.08
CA TYR A 228 -12.40 2.62 0.24
C TYR A 228 -13.74 2.79 0.94
N LEU A 229 -13.77 2.98 2.25
CA LEU A 229 -15.01 3.06 3.01
C LEU A 229 -15.58 4.49 2.99
N GLU A 230 -16.89 4.58 3.13
CA GLU A 230 -17.53 5.88 3.40
C GLU A 230 -16.95 6.50 4.68
N PRO A 231 -16.59 7.80 4.70
CA PRO A 231 -15.84 8.40 5.81
C PRO A 231 -16.48 8.23 7.19
N SER A 232 -17.81 8.39 7.30
CA SER A 232 -18.51 8.20 8.58
C SER A 232 -18.42 6.74 9.04
N LEU A 233 -18.45 5.80 8.11
CA LEU A 233 -18.29 4.37 8.38
C LEU A 233 -16.85 4.03 8.78
N ALA A 234 -15.84 4.54 8.09
CA ALA A 234 -14.44 4.33 8.46
C ALA A 234 -14.20 4.74 9.92
N LYS A 235 -14.76 5.88 10.37
CA LYS A 235 -14.74 6.30 11.77
C LYS A 235 -15.43 5.31 12.72
N ARG A 236 -16.57 4.74 12.32
CA ARG A 236 -17.25 3.69 13.12
C ARG A 236 -16.42 2.42 13.20
N VAL A 237 -15.78 2.01 12.10
CA VAL A 237 -14.89 0.84 12.04
C VAL A 237 -13.72 1.01 13.01
N VAL A 238 -13.03 2.16 12.99
CA VAL A 238 -11.94 2.45 13.92
C VAL A 238 -12.43 2.46 15.39
N GLY A 239 -13.63 2.98 15.64
CA GLY A 239 -14.27 2.88 16.96
C GLY A 239 -14.59 1.44 17.40
N ARG A 240 -14.89 0.53 16.46
CA ARG A 240 -15.02 -0.91 16.74
C ARG A 240 -13.65 -1.56 17.00
N PHE A 241 -12.61 -1.20 16.25
CA PHE A 241 -11.24 -1.65 16.52
C PHE A 241 -10.76 -1.27 17.92
N TYR A 242 -11.02 -0.05 18.37
CA TYR A 242 -10.70 0.37 19.75
C TYR A 242 -11.36 -0.52 20.82
N ARG A 243 -12.58 -1.00 20.56
CA ARG A 243 -13.29 -1.94 21.46
C ARG A 243 -12.79 -3.38 21.32
N ALA A 244 -12.34 -3.76 20.13
CA ALA A 244 -11.80 -5.07 19.83
C ALA A 244 -10.41 -5.29 20.45
N LEU A 245 -9.61 -4.22 20.55
CA LEU A 245 -8.29 -4.26 21.17
C LEU A 245 -8.38 -4.36 22.68
N ILE A 246 -7.45 -5.10 23.27
CA ILE A 246 -7.12 -4.99 24.69
C ILE A 246 -6.46 -3.64 25.01
N ASP A 247 -6.26 -3.37 26.29
CA ASP A 247 -5.40 -2.28 26.72
C ASP A 247 -3.94 -2.56 26.34
N GLU A 248 -3.21 -1.51 25.96
CA GLU A 248 -1.88 -1.55 25.35
C GLU A 248 -1.81 -2.26 23.99
N GLY A 249 -2.96 -2.66 23.41
CA GLY A 249 -3.03 -3.26 22.08
C GLY A 249 -2.78 -2.27 20.95
N TRP A 250 -2.38 -2.79 19.79
CA TRP A 250 -1.93 -2.00 18.64
C TRP A 250 -2.88 -2.07 17.46
N VAL A 251 -3.05 -0.95 16.75
CA VAL A 251 -3.66 -0.91 15.41
C VAL A 251 -2.67 -0.34 14.40
N LEU A 252 -2.51 -1.05 13.29
CA LEU A 252 -1.58 -0.73 12.21
C LEU A 252 -2.39 -0.43 10.93
N PRO A 253 -2.67 0.85 10.63
CA PRO A 253 -3.19 1.26 9.34
C PRO A 253 -2.09 1.39 8.29
N SER A 254 -2.47 1.64 7.04
CA SER A 254 -1.50 1.95 5.98
C SER A 254 -0.94 3.37 6.13
N VAL A 255 0.31 3.58 5.74
CA VAL A 255 0.92 4.92 5.66
C VAL A 255 0.25 5.82 4.62
N THR A 256 -0.27 5.21 3.54
CA THR A 256 -0.92 5.90 2.41
C THR A 256 -2.34 6.35 2.71
N GLU A 257 -2.92 5.89 3.82
CA GLU A 257 -4.30 6.15 4.17
C GLU A 257 -4.53 7.53 4.80
N GLY A 258 -3.48 8.20 5.28
CA GLY A 258 -3.56 9.59 5.73
C GLY A 258 -4.59 9.85 6.84
N PHE A 259 -4.98 8.86 7.65
CA PHE A 259 -6.15 8.92 8.54
C PHE A 259 -5.87 9.22 10.03
N HIS A 260 -4.87 10.05 10.37
CA HIS A 260 -4.61 10.42 11.78
C HIS A 260 -5.88 10.86 12.56
N LEU A 261 -6.84 11.51 11.87
CA LEU A 261 -8.11 11.96 12.47
C LEU A 261 -9.07 10.81 12.85
N LEU A 262 -9.01 9.66 12.16
CA LEU A 262 -9.83 8.49 12.53
C LEU A 262 -9.33 7.86 13.83
N PHE A 263 -8.03 7.95 14.10
CA PHE A 263 -7.36 7.31 15.23
C PHE A 263 -7.16 8.23 16.44
N THR A 264 -7.89 9.34 16.53
CA THR A 264 -7.79 10.32 17.65
C THR A 264 -8.00 9.74 19.06
N ARG A 265 -8.66 8.58 19.17
CA ARG A 265 -8.83 7.86 20.44
C ARG A 265 -7.60 7.05 20.87
N PHE A 266 -6.66 6.84 19.97
CA PHE A 266 -5.44 6.11 20.20
C PHE A 266 -4.29 7.08 20.52
N VAL A 267 -3.22 6.55 21.10
CA VAL A 267 -1.93 7.22 21.19
C VAL A 267 -1.19 6.93 19.88
N ALA A 268 -0.76 7.98 19.19
CA ALA A 268 0.08 7.83 18.00
C ALA A 268 1.53 7.61 18.45
N VAL A 269 2.16 6.55 17.97
CA VAL A 269 3.55 6.19 18.29
C VAL A 269 4.35 6.17 17.01
N THR A 270 5.35 7.05 16.92
CA THR A 270 6.23 7.17 15.75
C THR A 270 7.47 6.31 15.89
N PHE A 271 7.71 5.51 14.86
CA PHE A 271 8.90 4.69 14.62
C PHE A 271 9.63 5.23 13.38
N PRO A 272 10.88 4.80 13.09
CA PRO A 272 11.56 5.17 11.85
C PRO A 272 10.70 4.84 10.62
N GLY A 273 10.30 5.85 9.85
CA GLY A 273 9.51 5.71 8.62
C GLY A 273 8.01 5.41 8.78
N VAL A 274 7.45 5.33 10.00
CA VAL A 274 6.03 4.99 10.19
C VAL A 274 5.45 5.51 11.51
N THR A 275 4.16 5.87 11.51
CA THR A 275 3.40 6.12 12.74
C THR A 275 2.30 5.08 12.89
N LEU A 276 2.33 4.36 14.00
CA LEU A 276 1.35 3.33 14.38
C LEU A 276 0.58 3.79 15.62
N TYR A 277 -0.46 3.05 16.02
CA TYR A 277 -1.37 3.54 17.07
C TYR A 277 -1.58 2.50 18.15
N GLN A 278 -1.53 2.94 19.41
CA GLN A 278 -1.71 2.09 20.58
C GLN A 278 -2.94 2.52 21.38
N LYS A 279 -3.71 1.56 21.86
CA LYS A 279 -4.80 1.80 22.81
C LYS A 279 -4.23 1.93 24.21
N ARG A 280 -4.39 3.11 24.82
CA ARG A 280 -4.07 3.35 26.24
C ARG A 280 -5.26 3.99 26.93
N MET A 281 -5.56 3.56 28.16
CA MET A 281 -6.75 4.03 28.90
C MET A 281 -6.61 5.49 29.39
N ASP A 282 -5.37 5.97 29.63
CA ASP A 282 -5.10 7.25 30.30
C ASP A 282 -4.46 8.35 29.43
N GLN A 283 -4.25 8.10 28.13
CA GLN A 283 -3.64 9.08 27.22
C GLN A 283 -4.41 9.10 25.90
N ARG A 284 -5.20 10.16 25.68
CA ARG A 284 -5.97 10.36 24.43
C ARG A 284 -5.29 11.41 23.58
N GLY A 285 -5.05 11.12 22.31
CA GLY A 285 -4.59 12.11 21.33
C GLY A 285 -3.14 12.60 21.55
N THR A 286 -2.34 11.89 22.35
CA THR A 286 -0.93 12.19 22.53
C THR A 286 -0.10 11.56 21.40
N LEU A 287 0.85 12.31 20.85
CA LEU A 287 1.88 11.80 19.96
C LEU A 287 3.12 11.47 20.81
N GLU A 288 3.63 10.24 20.71
CA GLU A 288 4.86 9.81 21.37
C GLU A 288 5.88 9.32 20.34
N ILE A 289 7.14 9.70 20.53
CA ILE A 289 8.27 9.09 19.83
C ILE A 289 8.66 7.85 20.62
N TYR A 290 8.78 6.70 19.95
CA TYR A 290 9.20 5.48 20.64
C TYR A 290 10.65 5.64 21.14
N HIS A 291 10.83 5.66 22.47
CA HIS A 291 12.14 5.68 23.12
C HIS A 291 12.38 4.33 23.81
N HIS A 292 13.30 3.53 23.26
CA HIS A 292 13.68 2.21 23.79
C HIS A 292 14.14 2.23 25.27
N SER A 293 14.57 3.40 25.78
CA SER A 293 15.20 3.54 27.10
C SER A 293 14.24 3.73 28.29
N ARG A 294 12.91 3.80 28.11
CA ARG A 294 11.98 4.18 29.23
C ARG A 294 11.29 3.04 30.00
N ARG A 295 11.38 1.77 29.60
CA ARG A 295 10.76 0.64 30.36
C ARG A 295 11.74 -0.39 30.94
N ASN A 296 13.03 -0.34 30.61
CA ASN A 296 14.02 -1.34 31.07
C ASN A 296 14.71 -1.05 32.42
N SER A 297 14.31 -0.04 33.18
CA SER A 297 14.97 0.29 34.46
C SER A 297 14.68 -0.69 35.61
N LYS A 298 14.16 -1.90 35.36
CA LYS A 298 13.83 -2.87 36.42
C LYS A 298 14.29 -4.31 36.22
N ASN A 299 14.97 -4.71 35.14
CA ASN A 299 15.39 -6.11 34.99
C ASN A 299 16.68 -6.34 34.18
N ASP A 300 17.71 -5.48 34.34
CA ASP A 300 19.06 -5.75 33.81
C ASP A 300 19.85 -6.74 34.69
N ALA A 301 19.29 -7.93 34.91
CA ALA A 301 20.05 -9.07 35.38
C ALA A 301 19.47 -10.36 34.76
N ALA A 302 20.26 -10.92 33.83
CA ALA A 302 20.14 -12.27 33.27
C ALA A 302 19.29 -12.45 32.00
N VAL A 303 19.81 -12.03 30.85
CA VAL A 303 19.86 -12.89 29.64
C VAL A 303 21.17 -12.60 28.88
N LYS A 304 22.27 -13.25 29.27
CA LYS A 304 23.42 -13.46 28.37
C LYS A 304 23.14 -14.74 27.59
N GLY A 305 22.47 -14.61 26.46
CA GLY A 305 22.23 -15.68 25.50
C GLY A 305 22.46 -15.14 24.10
N GLN A 306 23.57 -15.55 23.49
CA GLN A 306 23.96 -15.22 22.12
C GLN A 306 22.78 -15.42 21.17
N THR A 307 22.34 -14.34 20.53
CA THR A 307 21.51 -14.38 19.33
C THR A 307 22.12 -13.37 18.36
N GLU A 308 22.96 -13.87 17.45
CA GLU A 308 23.31 -13.15 16.24
C GLU A 308 22.04 -13.04 15.39
N LEU A 309 21.30 -11.96 15.61
CA LEU A 309 20.13 -11.56 14.83
C LEU A 309 20.63 -10.66 13.71
N GLY A 310 20.85 -11.28 12.55
CA GLY A 310 21.43 -10.65 11.36
C GLY A 310 20.66 -9.40 10.91
N GLU A 311 21.43 -8.36 10.63
CA GLU A 311 21.03 -7.10 10.03
C GLU A 311 20.56 -7.33 8.58
N TRP A 312 19.34 -6.88 8.24
CA TRP A 312 18.77 -6.97 6.87
C TRP A 312 19.50 -6.13 5.80
N ALA A 313 20.69 -5.57 6.09
CA ALA A 313 21.39 -4.64 5.22
C ALA A 313 22.67 -5.21 4.58
N SER A 314 23.13 -6.41 4.95
CA SER A 314 24.53 -6.80 4.70
C SER A 314 24.71 -8.23 4.21
N LEU A 315 24.08 -8.64 3.10
CA LEU A 315 24.49 -9.85 2.35
C LEU A 315 24.34 -9.62 0.84
N SER A 316 25.19 -8.75 0.29
CA SER A 316 25.49 -8.70 -1.14
C SER A 316 27.00 -8.71 -1.32
N THR A 317 27.60 -9.89 -1.16
CA THR A 317 28.91 -10.21 -1.73
C THR A 317 28.96 -11.71 -1.94
N ALA A 318 28.63 -12.16 -3.16
CA ALA A 318 29.05 -13.45 -3.65
C ALA A 318 29.93 -13.20 -4.89
N GLU A 319 31.20 -13.60 -4.80
CA GLU A 319 32.14 -13.61 -5.92
C GLU A 319 31.68 -14.60 -7.02
N PRO A 320 32.00 -14.33 -8.30
CA PRO A 320 31.63 -15.22 -9.38
C PRO A 320 32.54 -16.46 -9.41
N LEU A 321 31.95 -17.65 -9.45
CA LEU A 321 32.64 -18.89 -9.79
C LEU A 321 32.45 -19.23 -11.28
N PRO A 322 33.41 -19.98 -11.88
CA PRO A 322 33.75 -19.88 -13.29
C PRO A 322 32.82 -20.63 -14.23
N SER A 323 32.81 -20.17 -15.48
CA SER A 323 32.16 -20.82 -16.61
C SER A 323 32.81 -22.16 -16.92
N ASP A 324 32.03 -23.24 -16.81
CA ASP A 324 32.32 -24.49 -17.50
C ASP A 324 31.17 -24.85 -18.45
N SER A 325 31.61 -25.36 -19.59
CA SER A 325 30.92 -25.51 -20.86
C SER A 325 30.17 -26.84 -20.96
N ILE A 326 29.55 -27.07 -22.14
CA ILE A 326 29.15 -28.36 -22.80
C ILE A 326 27.62 -28.52 -22.96
N PRO A 327 27.07 -28.99 -24.13
CA PRO A 327 27.48 -28.83 -25.53
C PRO A 327 26.28 -28.56 -26.51
N GLU A 328 26.63 -28.22 -27.75
CA GLU A 328 25.73 -28.16 -28.91
C GLU A 328 24.96 -29.47 -29.17
N ARG A 329 23.69 -29.34 -29.57
CA ARG A 329 22.92 -30.46 -30.14
C ARG A 329 22.28 -30.09 -31.49
N LYS A 330 22.94 -30.62 -32.53
CA LYS A 330 22.57 -30.90 -33.93
C LYS A 330 21.12 -30.61 -34.36
N THR A 331 21.02 -29.75 -35.36
CA THR A 331 19.92 -29.55 -36.31
C THR A 331 19.80 -30.68 -37.32
N GLU A 332 18.57 -31.07 -37.68
CA GLU A 332 18.16 -31.51 -39.04
C GLU A 332 16.61 -31.65 -39.16
N PRO A 333 15.99 -31.74 -40.37
CA PRO A 333 15.13 -30.67 -40.85
C PRO A 333 13.71 -31.08 -41.32
N SER A 334 12.96 -30.05 -41.74
CA SER A 334 11.84 -30.05 -42.71
C SER A 334 10.41 -30.30 -42.21
N ARG A 335 9.56 -29.27 -42.39
CA ARG A 335 8.45 -29.32 -43.37
C ARG A 335 7.93 -27.92 -43.70
N MET A 336 8.08 -27.53 -44.96
CA MET A 336 7.45 -26.37 -45.59
C MET A 336 5.96 -26.62 -45.86
N ALA A 337 5.14 -25.57 -45.76
CA ALA A 337 4.03 -25.19 -46.65
C ALA A 337 3.51 -23.78 -46.24
N PRO A 338 2.70 -23.08 -47.07
CA PRO A 338 3.09 -22.29 -48.25
C PRO A 338 2.76 -20.79 -48.08
N SER A 339 3.17 -19.99 -49.07
CA SER A 339 3.02 -18.53 -49.17
C SER A 339 1.68 -18.06 -49.78
N VAL A 340 1.10 -17.03 -49.16
CA VAL A 340 0.34 -15.84 -49.66
C VAL A 340 -0.89 -16.01 -50.59
N SER A 341 -2.06 -15.51 -50.13
CA SER A 341 -3.08 -14.73 -50.88
C SER A 341 -4.22 -14.33 -49.91
N GLU A 342 -4.25 -13.06 -49.47
CA GLU A 342 -5.14 -11.93 -49.88
C GLU A 342 -6.51 -11.87 -49.19
N PHE A 343 -6.72 -10.81 -48.38
CA PHE A 343 -7.96 -10.03 -48.20
C PHE A 343 -7.64 -8.76 -47.35
N PRO A 344 -8.44 -7.68 -47.47
CA PRO A 344 -8.13 -6.37 -48.06
C PRO A 344 -7.38 -5.38 -47.12
N PRO A 345 -6.89 -4.23 -47.64
CA PRO A 345 -6.18 -3.24 -46.83
C PRO A 345 -7.14 -2.64 -45.79
N SER A 346 -6.91 -2.97 -44.52
CA SER A 346 -7.54 -2.26 -43.41
C SER A 346 -6.92 -0.88 -43.32
N ALA A 347 -7.75 0.12 -43.61
CA ALA A 347 -7.68 1.53 -43.27
C ALA A 347 -6.40 2.01 -42.56
N ALA A 348 -5.73 2.98 -43.19
CA ALA A 348 -4.67 3.80 -42.63
C ALA A 348 -4.85 4.03 -41.12
N MET A 349 -3.97 3.45 -40.31
CA MET A 349 -3.77 3.85 -38.93
C MET A 349 -3.39 5.33 -38.98
N LYS A 350 -4.29 6.20 -38.49
CA LYS A 350 -3.90 7.57 -38.15
C LYS A 350 -2.77 7.46 -37.15
N GLU A 351 -1.61 8.07 -37.45
CA GLU A 351 -0.57 8.33 -36.46
C GLU A 351 -1.24 8.96 -35.24
N ILE A 352 -1.23 8.23 -34.13
CA ILE A 352 -1.75 8.75 -32.86
C ILE A 352 -0.65 9.69 -32.36
N GLY A 353 -0.92 11.00 -32.35
CA GLY A 353 0.07 11.99 -31.94
C GLY A 353 0.55 11.80 -30.49
N GLU A 354 1.77 12.28 -30.21
CA GLU A 354 2.44 12.20 -28.90
C GLU A 354 1.51 12.54 -27.71
N GLU A 355 0.76 13.65 -27.83
CA GLU A 355 -0.16 14.13 -26.79
C GLU A 355 -1.29 13.12 -26.50
N ALA A 356 -1.87 12.50 -27.54
CA ALA A 356 -2.95 11.52 -27.36
C ALA A 356 -2.43 10.20 -26.77
N LEU A 357 -1.19 9.80 -27.08
CA LEU A 357 -0.53 8.67 -26.43
C LEU A 357 -0.22 8.99 -24.96
N HIS A 358 0.29 10.19 -24.68
CA HIS A 358 0.58 10.64 -23.32
C HIS A 358 -0.68 10.71 -22.46
N GLU A 359 -1.77 11.32 -22.95
CA GLU A 359 -3.05 11.36 -22.24
C GLU A 359 -3.61 9.97 -21.97
N SER A 360 -3.46 9.05 -22.93
CA SER A 360 -3.89 7.66 -22.77
C SER A 360 -3.08 6.94 -21.69
N ALA A 361 -1.76 7.12 -21.70
CA ALA A 361 -0.87 6.60 -20.66
C ALA A 361 -1.18 7.21 -19.29
N LEU A 362 -1.38 8.52 -19.20
CA LEU A 362 -1.69 9.23 -17.96
C LEU A 362 -3.02 8.78 -17.36
N ARG A 363 -4.03 8.52 -18.19
CA ARG A 363 -5.29 7.94 -17.75
C ARG A 363 -5.08 6.54 -17.16
N LEU A 364 -4.34 5.68 -17.85
CA LEU A 364 -4.04 4.32 -17.34
C LEU A 364 -3.23 4.35 -16.05
N PHE A 365 -2.28 5.29 -15.93
CA PHE A 365 -1.51 5.55 -14.72
C PHE A 365 -2.43 5.91 -13.55
N LYS A 366 -3.33 6.90 -13.73
CA LYS A 366 -4.32 7.31 -12.73
C LYS A 366 -5.34 6.20 -12.38
N GLU A 367 -5.58 5.26 -13.29
CA GLU A 367 -6.42 4.07 -13.09
C GLU A 367 -5.67 2.90 -12.39
N GLY A 368 -4.37 3.04 -12.11
CA GLY A 368 -3.53 1.97 -11.54
C GLY A 368 -3.24 0.82 -12.51
N ARG A 369 -3.51 0.99 -13.81
CA ARG A 369 -3.29 -0.02 -14.86
C ARG A 369 -1.88 0.05 -15.40
N TYR A 370 -0.93 -0.18 -14.50
CA TYR A 370 0.49 0.08 -14.74
C TYR A 370 1.08 -0.71 -15.91
N SER A 371 0.70 -1.97 -16.14
CA SER A 371 1.23 -2.73 -17.27
C SER A 371 0.82 -2.17 -18.63
N GLU A 372 -0.43 -1.70 -18.73
CA GLU A 372 -0.95 -1.12 -19.97
C GLU A 372 -0.42 0.31 -20.14
N CYS A 373 -0.26 1.05 -19.04
CA CYS A 373 0.42 2.34 -19.02
C CYS A 373 1.87 2.19 -19.54
N GLU A 374 2.62 1.23 -19.02
CA GLU A 374 4.00 0.94 -19.44
C GLU A 374 4.06 0.61 -20.92
N GLN A 375 3.17 -0.23 -21.43
CA GLN A 375 3.10 -0.56 -22.86
C GLN A 375 2.88 0.68 -23.75
N ILE A 376 1.95 1.56 -23.37
CA ILE A 376 1.71 2.80 -24.12
C ILE A 376 2.92 3.73 -24.02
N LEU A 377 3.53 3.86 -22.84
CA LEU A 377 4.71 4.71 -22.65
C LEU A 377 5.93 4.19 -23.40
N THR A 378 6.15 2.87 -23.45
CA THR A 378 7.20 2.27 -24.27
C THR A 378 6.98 2.61 -25.73
N SER A 379 5.77 2.41 -26.26
CA SER A 379 5.46 2.75 -27.65
C SER A 379 5.56 4.26 -27.94
N LEU A 380 5.20 5.10 -26.98
CA LEU A 380 5.35 6.56 -27.06
C LEU A 380 6.82 6.94 -27.13
N LEU A 381 7.66 6.40 -26.23
CA LEU A 381 9.08 6.74 -26.15
C LEU A 381 9.93 6.08 -27.24
N GLU A 382 9.43 5.02 -27.89
CA GLU A 382 10.00 4.51 -29.14
C GLU A 382 9.78 5.49 -30.31
N GLN A 383 8.62 6.15 -30.35
CA GLN A 383 8.27 7.11 -31.41
C GLN A 383 8.81 8.53 -31.11
N TYR A 384 8.84 8.91 -29.84
CA TYR A 384 9.22 10.22 -29.34
C TYR A 384 10.21 10.07 -28.16
N PRO A 385 11.47 9.68 -28.42
CA PRO A 385 12.44 9.39 -27.35
C PRO A 385 12.71 10.55 -26.41
N GLU A 386 12.60 11.79 -26.89
CA GLU A 386 12.84 13.03 -26.12
C GLU A 386 11.56 13.61 -25.51
N SER A 387 10.46 12.85 -25.47
CA SER A 387 9.21 13.30 -24.87
C SER A 387 9.37 13.52 -23.36
N PHE A 388 9.47 14.79 -22.94
CA PHE A 388 9.53 15.15 -21.51
C PHE A 388 8.38 14.51 -20.71
N HIS A 389 7.15 14.68 -21.18
CA HIS A 389 5.96 14.19 -20.50
C HIS A 389 5.92 12.65 -20.45
N GLY A 390 6.33 11.97 -21.52
CA GLY A 390 6.46 10.51 -21.54
C GLY A 390 7.51 10.00 -20.55
N GLN A 391 8.69 10.61 -20.52
CA GLN A 391 9.79 10.24 -19.63
C GLN A 391 9.45 10.51 -18.16
N ALA A 392 8.87 11.67 -17.84
CA ALA A 392 8.45 12.01 -16.49
C ALA A 392 7.37 11.06 -15.96
N LEU A 393 6.41 10.68 -16.80
CA LEU A 393 5.37 9.71 -16.41
C LEU A 393 5.93 8.28 -16.28
N MET A 394 6.90 7.89 -17.11
CA MET A 394 7.61 6.61 -16.98
C MET A 394 8.44 6.55 -15.69
N ALA A 395 9.09 7.65 -15.32
CA ALA A 395 9.81 7.77 -14.05
C ALA A 395 8.87 7.55 -12.85
N ARG A 396 7.70 8.21 -12.86
CA ARG A 396 6.69 8.06 -11.80
C ARG A 396 6.09 6.65 -11.76
N LEU A 397 5.82 6.06 -12.92
CA LEU A 397 5.38 4.67 -13.04
C LEU A 397 6.34 3.68 -12.39
N HIS A 398 7.63 3.81 -12.69
CA HIS A 398 8.65 2.96 -12.08
C HIS A 398 8.82 3.22 -10.58
N ALA A 399 8.74 4.49 -10.14
CA ALA A 399 8.79 4.85 -8.73
C ALA A 399 7.64 4.21 -7.93
N ASP A 400 6.40 4.31 -8.43
CA ASP A 400 5.20 3.68 -7.83
C ASP A 400 5.33 2.14 -7.73
N GLN A 401 6.06 1.54 -8.66
CA GLN A 401 6.29 0.09 -8.70
C GLN A 401 7.53 -0.35 -7.90
N GLY A 402 8.22 0.58 -7.24
CA GLY A 402 9.44 0.33 -6.46
C GLY A 402 10.69 0.03 -7.30
N ARG A 403 10.63 0.24 -8.62
CA ARG A 403 11.76 0.11 -9.55
C ARG A 403 12.60 1.40 -9.53
N LEU A 404 13.23 1.65 -8.37
CA LEU A 404 13.89 2.92 -8.08
C LEU A 404 15.08 3.25 -9.01
N PRO A 405 15.94 2.29 -9.43
CA PRO A 405 17.01 2.58 -10.39
C PRO A 405 16.48 3.04 -11.75
N GLU A 406 15.48 2.34 -12.28
CA GLU A 406 14.83 2.70 -13.55
C GLU A 406 14.08 4.03 -13.43
N ALA A 407 13.39 4.25 -12.31
CA ALA A 407 12.73 5.53 -12.03
C ALA A 407 13.72 6.70 -12.04
N GLN A 408 14.88 6.53 -11.42
CA GLN A 408 15.94 7.53 -11.41
C GLN A 408 16.43 7.81 -12.84
N GLU A 409 16.75 6.77 -13.62
CA GLU A 409 17.23 6.93 -15.00
C GLU A 409 16.22 7.70 -15.87
N TRP A 410 14.93 7.36 -15.78
CA TRP A 410 13.89 8.06 -16.52
C TRP A 410 13.68 9.49 -16.03
N CYS A 411 13.80 9.74 -14.73
CA CYS A 411 13.67 11.08 -14.16
C CYS A 411 14.84 11.98 -14.61
N GLU A 412 16.07 11.46 -14.63
CA GLU A 412 17.26 12.16 -15.14
C GLU A 412 17.13 12.46 -16.63
N LYS A 413 16.58 11.53 -17.44
CA LYS A 413 16.24 11.77 -18.84
C LYS A 413 15.22 12.90 -19.00
N ALA A 414 14.14 12.88 -18.22
CA ALA A 414 13.13 13.93 -18.23
C ALA A 414 13.73 15.31 -17.88
N ILE A 415 14.54 15.38 -16.83
CA ILE A 415 15.25 16.61 -16.43
C ILE A 415 16.21 17.07 -17.53
N SER A 416 16.88 16.15 -18.23
CA SER A 416 17.79 16.51 -19.32
C SER A 416 17.05 17.21 -20.47
N ASN A 417 15.80 16.82 -20.73
CA ASN A 417 14.92 17.38 -21.76
C ASN A 417 14.20 18.65 -21.32
N ASN A 418 13.86 18.78 -20.04
CA ASN A 418 13.37 20.02 -19.47
C ASN A 418 13.99 20.30 -18.10
N LYS A 419 15.10 21.04 -18.11
CA LYS A 419 15.86 21.35 -16.90
C LYS A 419 15.15 22.29 -15.94
N LEU A 420 14.12 23.01 -16.41
CA LEU A 420 13.42 24.05 -15.67
C LEU A 420 12.16 23.54 -14.94
N ASP A 421 11.86 22.24 -15.06
CA ASP A 421 10.71 21.65 -14.37
C ASP A 421 11.03 21.33 -12.90
N ALA A 422 10.49 22.12 -11.99
CA ALA A 422 10.70 21.92 -10.55
C ALA A 422 10.12 20.60 -10.04
N GLY A 423 9.01 20.12 -10.64
CA GLY A 423 8.33 18.88 -10.28
C GLY A 423 9.20 17.63 -10.48
N CYS A 424 9.95 17.56 -11.59
CA CYS A 424 10.88 16.48 -11.86
C CYS A 424 12.09 16.48 -10.90
N HIS A 425 12.61 17.64 -10.51
CA HIS A 425 13.66 17.71 -9.47
C HIS A 425 13.13 17.25 -8.11
N TYR A 426 11.88 17.58 -7.78
CA TYR A 426 11.20 17.07 -6.59
C TYR A 426 10.99 15.54 -6.65
N LEU A 427 10.53 15.01 -7.78
CA LEU A 427 10.37 13.56 -7.98
C LEU A 427 11.71 12.83 -7.82
N LEU A 428 12.79 13.36 -8.39
CA LEU A 428 14.13 12.81 -8.23
C LEU A 428 14.58 12.80 -6.76
N ALA A 429 14.28 13.87 -6.01
CA ALA A 429 14.57 13.90 -4.58
C ALA A 429 13.80 12.83 -3.80
N VAL A 430 12.53 12.61 -4.10
CA VAL A 430 11.72 11.55 -3.49
C VAL A 430 12.31 10.17 -3.81
N ILE A 431 12.71 9.94 -5.06
CA ILE A 431 13.40 8.70 -5.46
C ILE A 431 14.69 8.51 -4.65
N PHE A 432 15.50 9.55 -4.46
CA PHE A 432 16.71 9.47 -3.64
C PHE A 432 16.43 9.21 -2.16
N ILE A 433 15.36 9.78 -1.60
CA ILE A 433 14.93 9.51 -0.21
C ILE A 433 14.60 8.01 -0.05
N GLU A 434 13.82 7.44 -0.97
CA GLU A 434 13.48 6.00 -0.97
C GLU A 434 14.72 5.11 -1.12
N GLN A 435 15.72 5.56 -1.89
CA GLN A 435 17.02 4.89 -2.00
C GLN A 435 17.95 5.14 -0.79
N ARG A 436 17.53 5.92 0.22
CA ARG A 436 18.33 6.37 1.38
C ARG A 436 19.57 7.21 1.03
N ARG A 437 19.54 7.87 -0.14
CA ARG A 437 20.60 8.79 -0.61
C ARG A 437 20.28 10.23 -0.23
N PHE A 438 20.31 10.51 1.07
CA PHE A 438 19.83 11.78 1.63
C PHE A 438 20.58 13.03 1.14
N GLY A 439 21.88 12.93 0.91
CA GLY A 439 22.67 14.05 0.37
C GLY A 439 22.25 14.44 -1.05
N ASP A 440 22.00 13.44 -1.91
CA ASP A 440 21.52 13.67 -3.27
C ASP A 440 20.09 14.22 -3.26
N ALA A 441 19.24 13.70 -2.36
CA ALA A 441 17.88 14.20 -2.16
C ALA A 441 17.86 15.68 -1.75
N GLU A 442 18.70 16.09 -0.79
CA GLU A 442 18.82 17.49 -0.38
C GLU A 442 19.25 18.38 -1.55
N GLN A 443 20.22 17.93 -2.35
CA GLN A 443 20.66 18.67 -3.53
C GLN A 443 19.53 18.83 -4.55
N SER A 444 18.77 17.77 -4.84
CA SER A 444 17.62 17.82 -5.75
C SER A 444 16.49 18.71 -5.22
N LEU A 445 16.21 18.71 -3.91
CA LEU A 445 15.24 19.63 -3.29
C LEU A 445 15.67 21.09 -3.41
N HIS A 446 16.96 21.37 -3.25
CA HIS A 446 17.48 22.72 -3.47
C HIS A 446 17.35 23.16 -4.94
N HIS A 447 17.52 22.26 -5.90
CA HIS A 447 17.26 22.58 -7.32
C HIS A 447 15.78 22.87 -7.56
N ALA A 448 14.87 22.06 -7.02
CA ALA A 448 13.43 22.30 -7.10
C ALA A 448 13.06 23.67 -6.53
N LEU A 449 13.57 24.02 -5.34
CA LEU A 449 13.32 25.32 -4.68
C LEU A 449 14.00 26.51 -5.37
N TYR A 450 15.10 26.29 -6.09
CA TYR A 450 15.73 27.33 -6.91
C TYR A 450 14.86 27.69 -8.12
N LEU A 451 14.23 26.68 -8.73
CA LEU A 451 13.34 26.85 -9.89
C LEU A 451 11.96 27.37 -9.48
N ASP A 452 11.41 26.87 -8.37
CA ASP A 452 10.15 27.29 -7.79
C ASP A 452 10.30 27.50 -6.27
N PRO A 453 10.57 28.75 -5.83
CA PRO A 453 10.65 29.09 -4.42
C PRO A 453 9.35 28.88 -3.63
N ASP A 454 8.21 28.81 -4.32
CA ASP A 454 6.88 28.64 -3.71
C ASP A 454 6.46 27.17 -3.65
N PHE A 455 7.36 26.23 -3.99
CA PHE A 455 7.08 24.80 -3.99
C PHE A 455 6.93 24.26 -2.56
N VAL A 456 5.67 24.24 -2.10
CA VAL A 456 5.25 23.82 -0.75
C VAL A 456 5.81 22.45 -0.35
N LEU A 457 5.70 21.44 -1.21
CA LEU A 457 6.16 20.08 -0.89
C LEU A 457 7.69 19.99 -0.80
N ALA A 458 8.42 20.72 -1.63
CA ALA A 458 9.88 20.73 -1.56
C ALA A 458 10.35 21.35 -0.23
N HIS A 459 9.70 22.42 0.24
CA HIS A 459 9.94 22.97 1.58
C HIS A 459 9.60 21.96 2.69
N PHE A 460 8.44 21.31 2.61
CA PHE A 460 8.03 20.32 3.61
C PHE A 460 8.99 19.12 3.68
N THR A 461 9.32 18.55 2.53
CA THR A 461 10.21 17.37 2.41
C THR A 461 11.62 17.70 2.87
N LEU A 462 12.17 18.87 2.49
CA LEU A 462 13.47 19.32 2.97
C LEU A 462 13.46 19.58 4.48
N GLY A 463 12.38 20.17 5.00
CA GLY A 463 12.19 20.38 6.44
C GLY A 463 12.21 19.07 7.24
N ASN A 464 11.64 17.99 6.69
CA ASN A 464 11.73 16.65 7.29
C ASN A 464 13.13 16.05 7.17
N LEU A 465 13.74 16.13 5.99
CA LEU A 465 15.07 15.56 5.72
C LEU A 465 16.13 16.14 6.67
N VAL A 466 16.22 17.47 6.76
CA VAL A 466 17.21 18.13 7.63
C VAL A 466 16.89 17.94 9.12
N ARG A 467 15.63 17.63 9.48
CA ARG A 467 15.24 17.30 10.85
C ARG A 467 15.79 15.96 11.29
N GLU A 468 15.76 14.96 10.41
CA GLU A 468 16.31 13.63 10.68
C GLU A 468 17.82 13.68 10.92
N GLU A 469 18.51 14.60 10.26
CA GLU A 469 19.95 14.86 10.47
C GLU A 469 20.25 15.74 11.70
N GLY A 470 19.24 16.12 12.48
CA GLY A 470 19.40 16.92 13.69
C GLY A 470 19.57 18.43 13.45
N ARG A 471 19.45 18.92 12.22
CA ARG A 471 19.54 20.35 11.85
C ARG A 471 18.22 21.10 12.14
N LYS A 472 17.82 21.11 13.42
CA LYS A 472 16.51 21.60 13.90
C LYS A 472 16.19 23.05 13.50
N THR A 473 17.16 23.95 13.54
CA THR A 473 16.94 25.36 13.17
C THR A 473 16.61 25.51 11.69
N LEU A 474 17.29 24.75 10.83
CA LEU A 474 17.05 24.77 9.39
C LEU A 474 15.69 24.13 9.07
N SER A 475 15.36 23.01 9.71
CA SER A 475 14.06 22.34 9.61
C SER A 475 12.90 23.31 9.85
N SER A 476 12.96 24.09 10.93
CA SER A 476 11.89 25.05 11.24
C SER A 476 11.75 26.16 10.23
N LYS A 477 12.85 26.67 9.66
CA LYS A 477 12.74 27.66 8.59
C LYS A 477 11.99 27.11 7.38
N HIS A 478 12.25 25.86 7.00
CA HIS A 478 11.52 25.23 5.90
C HIS A 478 10.05 24.98 6.23
N PHE A 479 9.72 24.59 7.47
CA PHE A 479 8.33 24.44 7.92
C PHE A 479 7.59 25.78 8.01
N GLU A 480 8.22 26.82 8.52
CA GLU A 480 7.66 28.19 8.56
C GLU A 480 7.36 28.69 7.14
N HIS A 481 8.29 28.48 6.20
CA HIS A 481 8.07 28.80 4.79
C HIS A 481 6.92 27.98 4.19
N ALA A 482 6.87 26.66 4.40
CA ALA A 482 5.76 25.84 3.92
C ALA A 482 4.41 26.31 4.50
N LEU A 483 4.35 26.66 5.78
CA LEU A 483 3.15 27.21 6.43
C LEU A 483 2.75 28.58 5.87
N LEU A 484 3.71 29.42 5.51
CA LEU A 484 3.46 30.72 4.87
C LEU A 484 2.84 30.52 3.49
N LEU A 485 3.44 29.66 2.66
CA LEU A 485 2.96 29.37 1.31
C LEU A 485 1.56 28.74 1.32
N LEU A 486 1.28 27.87 2.30
CA LEU A 486 -0.04 27.26 2.51
C LEU A 486 -1.16 28.26 2.82
N GLN A 487 -0.86 29.51 3.19
CA GLN A 487 -1.89 30.55 3.37
C GLN A 487 -2.54 30.98 2.06
N ASN A 488 -1.89 30.72 0.92
CA ASN A 488 -2.39 31.05 -0.40
C ASN A 488 -3.37 30.01 -0.96
N TYR A 489 -3.57 28.88 -0.27
CA TYR A 489 -4.42 27.77 -0.70
C TYR A 489 -5.68 27.66 0.16
N GLN A 490 -6.78 27.19 -0.42
CA GLN A 490 -7.96 26.79 0.37
C GLN A 490 -7.70 25.48 1.12
N PRO A 491 -8.26 25.25 2.32
CA PRO A 491 -7.98 24.04 3.11
C PRO A 491 -8.25 22.71 2.39
N GLU A 492 -9.25 22.68 1.51
CA GLU A 492 -9.66 21.52 0.71
C GLU A 492 -8.91 21.38 -0.62
N GLU A 493 -8.12 22.39 -1.01
CA GLU A 493 -7.39 22.42 -2.27
C GLU A 493 -6.26 21.38 -2.25
N ILE A 494 -6.18 20.55 -3.29
CA ILE A 494 -5.13 19.54 -3.44
C ILE A 494 -3.85 20.24 -3.88
N LEU A 495 -2.76 19.99 -3.16
CA LEU A 495 -1.46 20.55 -3.51
C LEU A 495 -0.92 19.90 -4.79
N PRO A 496 -0.28 20.67 -5.69
CA PRO A 496 0.45 20.10 -6.81
C PRO A 496 1.48 19.07 -6.35
N GLU A 497 1.72 18.02 -7.14
CA GLU A 497 2.71 16.96 -6.87
C GLU A 497 2.51 16.16 -5.57
N SER A 498 1.36 16.29 -4.90
CA SER A 498 1.13 15.77 -3.54
C SER A 498 0.38 14.43 -3.47
N ASP A 499 0.10 13.80 -4.61
CA ASP A 499 -0.72 12.59 -4.73
C ASP A 499 -2.05 12.67 -3.96
N GLY A 500 -2.67 13.86 -3.92
CA GLY A 500 -4.00 14.09 -3.35
C GLY A 500 -4.03 14.67 -1.93
N VAL A 501 -2.89 15.11 -1.38
CA VAL A 501 -2.87 15.79 -0.07
C VAL A 501 -3.42 17.21 -0.20
N THR A 502 -4.34 17.58 0.68
CA THR A 502 -4.90 18.95 0.71
C THR A 502 -4.01 19.92 1.47
N ALA A 503 -4.09 21.21 1.15
CA ALA A 503 -3.34 22.26 1.84
C ALA A 503 -3.64 22.32 3.34
N GLY A 504 -4.91 22.18 3.73
CA GLY A 504 -5.31 22.10 5.14
C GLY A 504 -4.70 20.89 5.84
N ARG A 505 -4.65 19.74 5.15
CA ARG A 505 -4.04 18.52 5.68
C ARG A 505 -2.54 18.69 5.91
N LEU A 506 -1.82 19.26 4.96
CA LEU A 506 -0.38 19.48 5.10
C LEU A 506 -0.06 20.51 6.19
N LYS A 507 -0.89 21.57 6.30
CA LYS A 507 -0.78 22.56 7.37
C LYS A 507 -0.88 21.93 8.75
N ASP A 508 -1.88 21.05 8.96
CA ASP A 508 -2.03 20.32 10.21
C ASP A 508 -0.81 19.43 10.52
N ILE A 509 -0.27 18.75 9.50
CA ILE A 509 0.94 17.91 9.65
C ILE A 509 2.14 18.75 10.13
N ILE A 510 2.37 19.92 9.51
CA ILE A 510 3.49 20.78 9.87
C ILE A 510 3.31 21.35 11.28
N LEU A 511 2.09 21.79 11.64
CA LEU A 511 1.80 22.32 12.98
C LEU A 511 1.98 21.25 14.06
N MET A 512 1.54 20.01 13.81
CA MET A 512 1.76 18.89 14.72
C MET A 512 3.25 18.55 14.88
N ALA A 513 4.03 18.68 13.80
CA ALA A 513 5.47 18.46 13.82
C ALA A 513 6.25 19.52 14.64
N ASP A 514 5.76 20.77 14.70
CA ASP A 514 6.39 21.87 15.43
C ASP A 514 5.89 22.00 16.89
N LEU A 515 4.65 21.60 17.19
CA LEU A 515 4.06 21.61 18.56
C LEU A 515 4.77 20.68 19.56
N GLY A 516 5.57 19.72 19.08
CA GLY A 516 6.52 18.95 19.90
C GLY A 516 7.56 19.80 20.65
N ARG A 517 7.64 21.11 20.38
CA ARG A 517 8.47 22.09 21.09
C ARG A 517 7.92 22.56 22.43
N SER A 518 6.60 22.49 22.66
CA SER A 518 5.98 23.19 23.80
C SER A 518 6.00 22.43 25.14
N ASN A 519 6.44 21.17 25.15
CA ASN A 519 6.49 20.33 26.37
C ASN A 519 7.91 19.99 26.86
N ALA A 520 8.93 20.71 26.40
CA ALA A 520 10.24 20.70 27.06
C ALA A 520 10.28 21.87 28.06
N PRO A 521 10.21 21.64 29.39
CA PRO A 521 10.46 22.71 30.35
C PRO A 521 11.91 23.19 30.15
N GLY A 522 12.05 24.47 29.80
CA GLY A 522 13.34 25.14 29.81
C GLY A 522 13.85 25.32 31.25
N ALA A 523 15.15 25.10 31.40
CA ALA A 523 16.07 25.56 32.45
C ALA A 523 15.53 25.71 33.88
#